data_AF-A0A6M0GB73-F1
#
_entry.id   AF-A0A6M0GB73-F1
#
_cell.length_a   1.000
_cell.length_b   1.000
_cell.length_c   1.000
_cell.angle_alpha   90.00
_cell.angle_beta   90.00
_cell.angle_gamma   90.00
#
_symmetry.space_group_name_H-M   'P 1'
#
loop_
_entity.id
_entity.type
_entity.pdbx_description
1 polymer ?
#
loop_
_entity_poly.entity_id
_entity_poly.type
_entity_poly.pdbx_seq_one_letter_code
_entity_poly.pdbx_strand_id
1 'polypeptide(L)'
;MHGVTILDHTDDNFLAVNLIDILYLLGAPAQESEWDISGLECLGSKADELHQIADDSVRISGAILFELAAQLTQVIDGVFVGYKQGKQKPWIIVRAVDSSAYDVESSSEEVLASIRQNFQEVVDIPSAIAPLV
;
A
#
# COMPACT_ATOMS: atom_id res chain seq x y z
N MET A 1 7.81 10.56 -7.32
CA MET A 1 6.38 10.31 -7.08
C MET A 1 5.89 11.40 -6.16
N HIS A 2 4.59 11.64 -6.15
CA HIS A 2 3.95 12.37 -5.05
C HIS A 2 3.24 11.36 -4.17
N GLY A 3 2.96 11.75 -2.92
CA GLY A 3 2.35 10.85 -1.96
C GLY A 3 1.26 11.51 -1.16
N VAL A 4 0.39 10.67 -0.62
CA VAL A 4 -0.62 11.04 0.37
C VAL A 4 -0.59 10.05 1.53
N THR A 5 -0.97 10.51 2.71
CA THR A 5 -1.18 9.67 3.89
C THR A 5 -2.68 9.57 4.14
N ILE A 6 -3.19 8.34 4.26
CA ILE A 6 -4.56 8.01 4.65
C ILE A 6 -4.57 7.80 6.17
N LEU A 7 -5.43 8.55 6.85
CA LEU A 7 -5.56 8.63 8.30
C LEU A 7 -7.00 8.32 8.76
N ASP A 8 -7.79 7.61 7.96
CA ASP A 8 -9.17 7.28 8.29
C ASP A 8 -9.23 6.42 9.57
N HIS A 9 -9.68 7.01 10.68
CA HIS A 9 -9.88 6.29 11.93
C HIS A 9 -11.36 6.06 12.21
N THR A 10 -11.67 4.95 12.88
CA THR A 10 -12.98 4.70 13.48
C THR A 10 -13.17 5.60 14.71
N ASP A 11 -14.41 5.67 15.23
CA ASP A 11 -14.72 6.40 16.47
C ASP A 11 -13.88 5.90 17.67
N ASP A 12 -13.46 4.63 17.64
CA ASP A 12 -12.61 4.01 18.67
C ASP A 12 -11.10 4.23 18.41
N ASN A 13 -10.74 5.12 17.48
CA ASN A 13 -9.36 5.49 17.13
C ASN A 13 -8.51 4.35 16.58
N PHE A 14 -9.12 3.37 15.90
CA PHE A 14 -8.43 2.36 15.10
C PHE A 14 -8.44 2.76 13.63
N LEU A 15 -7.37 2.46 12.89
CA LEU A 15 -7.35 2.67 11.45
C LEU A 15 -8.48 1.85 10.80
N ALA A 16 -9.37 2.54 10.08
CA ALA A 16 -10.55 1.98 9.43
C ALA A 16 -10.24 1.39 8.05
N VAL A 17 -9.00 1.56 7.58
CA VAL A 17 -8.53 1.16 6.25
C VAL A 17 -7.55 0.02 6.39
N ASN A 18 -7.68 -0.97 5.52
CA ASN A 18 -6.72 -2.06 5.38
C ASN A 18 -6.13 -2.07 3.96
N LEU A 19 -5.05 -2.82 3.76
CA LEU A 19 -4.35 -2.90 2.49
C LEU A 19 -5.29 -3.28 1.34
N ILE A 20 -6.22 -4.20 1.59
CA ILE A 20 -7.16 -4.69 0.58
C ILE A 20 -8.09 -3.57 0.05
N ASP A 21 -8.44 -2.59 0.88
CA ASP A 21 -9.30 -1.47 0.47
C ASP A 21 -8.57 -0.58 -0.55
N ILE A 22 -7.29 -0.31 -0.29
CA ILE A 22 -6.42 0.42 -1.22
C ILE A 22 -6.25 -0.37 -2.51
N LEU A 23 -5.98 -1.67 -2.43
CA LEU A 23 -5.85 -2.53 -3.62
C LEU A 23 -7.12 -2.54 -4.48
N TYR A 24 -8.30 -2.68 -3.87
CA TYR A 24 -9.56 -2.63 -4.60
C TYR A 24 -9.82 -1.27 -5.24
N LEU A 25 -9.47 -0.17 -4.57
CA LEU A 25 -9.58 1.17 -5.15
C LEU A 25 -8.67 1.32 -6.39
N LEU A 26 -7.46 0.77 -6.34
CA LEU A 26 -6.52 0.79 -7.47
C LEU A 26 -6.99 -0.08 -8.64
N GLY A 27 -7.71 -1.17 -8.36
CA GLY A 27 -8.33 -2.03 -9.35
C GLY A 27 -7.34 -2.72 -10.28
N ALA A 28 -7.68 -2.80 -11.58
CA ALA A 28 -6.93 -3.55 -12.58
C ALA A 28 -5.42 -3.19 -12.66
N PRO A 29 -4.99 -1.91 -12.63
CA PRO A 29 -3.58 -1.57 -12.56
C PRO A 29 -2.79 -2.26 -11.43
N ALA A 30 -3.38 -2.40 -10.24
CA ALA A 30 -2.74 -3.09 -9.12
C ALA A 30 -2.74 -4.61 -9.30
N GLN A 31 -3.83 -5.17 -9.81
CA GLN A 31 -3.98 -6.60 -10.05
C GLN A 31 -3.05 -7.13 -11.15
N GLU A 32 -2.81 -6.31 -12.19
CA GLU A 32 -1.90 -6.61 -13.32
C GLU A 32 -0.41 -6.32 -13.01
N SER A 33 -0.13 -5.74 -11.84
CA SER A 33 1.23 -5.42 -11.42
C SER A 33 1.94 -6.61 -10.78
N GLU A 34 3.26 -6.51 -10.70
CA GLU A 34 4.09 -7.35 -9.85
C GLU A 34 4.47 -6.57 -8.58
N TRP A 35 4.62 -7.27 -7.46
CA TRP A 35 4.77 -6.64 -6.15
C TRP A 35 5.94 -7.20 -5.37
N ASP A 36 6.80 -6.31 -4.88
CA ASP A 36 7.74 -6.63 -3.79
C ASP A 36 7.12 -6.24 -2.45
N ILE A 37 7.43 -7.02 -1.42
CA ILE A 37 6.96 -6.80 -0.06
C ILE A 37 8.17 -6.82 0.86
N SER A 38 8.23 -5.90 1.83
CA SER A 38 9.32 -5.85 2.81
C SER A 38 8.89 -5.20 4.11
N GLY A 39 9.61 -5.52 5.20
CA GLY A 39 9.37 -4.94 6.52
C GLY A 39 7.95 -5.19 7.04
N LEU A 40 7.37 -6.33 6.69
CA LEU A 40 5.97 -6.65 6.93
C LEU A 40 5.76 -7.11 8.37
N GLU A 41 4.79 -6.52 9.04
CA GLU A 41 4.18 -7.04 10.25
C GLU A 41 2.66 -6.98 10.07
N CYS A 42 1.98 -8.12 10.14
CA CYS A 42 0.55 -8.20 9.85
C CYS A 42 -0.15 -9.33 10.61
N LEU A 43 -1.47 -9.25 10.69
CA LEU A 43 -2.34 -10.21 11.34
C LEU A 43 -3.40 -10.73 10.36
N GLY A 44 -3.79 -11.99 10.51
CA GLY A 44 -4.83 -12.62 9.70
C GLY A 44 -4.54 -14.10 9.44
N SER A 45 -5.45 -14.78 8.74
CA SER A 45 -5.31 -16.22 8.48
C SER A 45 -4.20 -16.55 7.46
N LYS A 46 -3.74 -15.54 6.70
CA LYS A 46 -2.66 -15.63 5.72
C LYS A 46 -1.42 -14.81 6.09
N ALA A 47 -1.31 -14.34 7.33
CA ALA A 47 -0.17 -13.54 7.79
C ALA A 47 1.15 -14.28 7.58
N ASP A 48 1.28 -15.50 8.11
CA ASP A 48 2.51 -16.31 8.00
C ASP A 48 2.99 -16.49 6.54
N GLU A 49 2.05 -16.68 5.60
CA GLU A 49 2.38 -16.84 4.18
C GLU A 49 2.92 -15.54 3.57
N LEU A 50 2.30 -14.41 3.91
CA LEU A 50 2.74 -13.10 3.42
C LEU A 50 4.05 -12.65 4.08
N HIS A 51 4.26 -12.96 5.36
CA HIS A 51 5.54 -12.78 6.06
C HIS A 51 6.66 -13.56 5.36
N GLN A 52 6.45 -14.83 5.04
CA GLN A 52 7.44 -15.63 4.32
C GLN A 52 7.79 -15.03 2.95
N ILE A 53 6.79 -14.56 2.20
CA ILE A 53 7.01 -13.89 0.90
C ILE A 53 7.88 -12.64 1.06
N ALA A 54 7.59 -11.83 2.09
CA ALA A 54 8.34 -10.61 2.38
C ALA A 54 9.78 -10.92 2.81
N ASP A 55 9.98 -11.92 3.68
CA ASP A 55 11.29 -12.33 4.18
C ASP A 55 12.18 -12.93 3.08
N ASP A 56 11.60 -13.76 2.21
CA ASP A 56 12.30 -14.35 1.07
C ASP A 56 12.51 -13.35 -0.07
N SER A 57 11.96 -12.13 0.03
CA SER A 57 12.01 -11.09 -1.01
C SER A 57 11.49 -11.61 -2.36
N VAL A 58 10.43 -12.42 -2.33
CA VAL A 58 9.84 -13.00 -3.54
C VAL A 58 8.87 -12.00 -4.15
N ARG A 59 9.09 -11.67 -5.42
CA ARG A 59 8.14 -10.87 -6.20
C ARG A 59 6.92 -11.71 -6.57
N ILE A 60 5.74 -11.22 -6.22
CA ILE A 60 4.46 -11.91 -6.49
C ILE A 60 3.59 -11.13 -7.48
N SER A 61 2.60 -11.80 -8.08
CA SER A 61 1.62 -11.12 -8.92
C SER A 61 0.59 -10.36 -8.06
N GLY A 62 -0.01 -9.32 -8.63
CA GLY A 62 -1.10 -8.59 -7.98
C GLY A 62 -2.29 -9.47 -7.65
N ALA A 63 -2.61 -10.46 -8.48
CA ALA A 63 -3.65 -11.43 -8.17
C ALA A 63 -3.39 -12.20 -6.86
N ILE A 64 -2.15 -12.66 -6.64
CA ILE A 64 -1.76 -13.34 -5.39
C ILE A 64 -1.82 -12.36 -4.22
N LEU A 65 -1.32 -11.12 -4.40
CA LEU A 65 -1.36 -10.11 -3.35
C LEU A 65 -2.81 -9.80 -2.91
N PHE A 66 -3.75 -9.67 -3.84
CA PHE A 66 -5.17 -9.45 -3.53
C PHE A 66 -5.77 -10.62 -2.74
N GLU A 67 -5.48 -11.86 -3.14
CA GLU A 67 -5.96 -13.05 -2.43
C GLU A 67 -5.46 -13.09 -0.99
N LEU A 68 -4.16 -12.84 -0.77
CA LEU A 68 -3.55 -12.83 0.56
C LEU A 68 -4.05 -11.65 1.40
N ALA A 69 -4.10 -10.44 0.83
CA ALA A 69 -4.54 -9.23 1.50
C ALA A 69 -6.02 -9.32 1.94
N ALA A 70 -6.87 -9.99 1.17
CA ALA A 70 -8.27 -10.21 1.54
C ALA A 70 -8.46 -11.12 2.77
N GLN A 71 -7.41 -11.82 3.19
CA GLN A 71 -7.40 -12.69 4.37
C GLN A 71 -6.65 -12.07 5.57
N LEU A 72 -6.17 -10.83 5.43
CA LEU A 72 -5.57 -10.08 6.52
C LEU A 72 -6.65 -9.36 7.33
N THR A 73 -6.50 -9.41 8.65
CA THR A 73 -7.32 -8.59 9.56
C THR A 73 -6.68 -7.23 9.81
N GLN A 74 -5.35 -7.13 9.69
CA GLN A 74 -4.61 -5.90 9.91
C GLN A 74 -3.21 -5.98 9.29
N VAL A 75 -2.70 -4.86 8.78
CA VAL A 75 -1.26 -4.67 8.54
C VAL A 75 -0.78 -3.59 9.52
N ILE A 76 0.22 -3.93 10.32
CA ILE A 76 0.81 -3.06 11.33
C ILE A 76 1.89 -2.22 10.67
N ASP A 77 2.87 -2.87 10.04
CA ASP A 77 3.93 -2.24 9.27
C ASP A 77 4.12 -3.01 7.97
N GLY A 78 4.67 -2.36 6.95
CA GLY A 78 5.01 -3.03 5.70
C GLY A 78 5.12 -2.08 4.52
N VAL A 79 5.90 -2.49 3.53
CA VAL A 79 6.09 -1.74 2.28
C VAL A 79 5.75 -2.64 1.11
N PHE A 80 4.80 -2.21 0.30
CA PHE A 80 4.33 -2.89 -0.89
C PHE A 80 4.66 -2.03 -2.10
N VAL A 81 5.56 -2.53 -2.96
CA VAL A 81 6.07 -1.79 -4.11
C VAL A 81 5.53 -2.41 -5.39
N GLY A 82 4.71 -1.66 -6.13
CA GLY A 82 4.04 -2.13 -7.33
C GLY A 82 4.78 -1.71 -8.61
N TYR A 83 5.00 -2.70 -9.49
CA TYR A 83 5.65 -2.55 -10.78
C TYR A 83 4.70 -2.94 -11.90
N LYS A 84 4.60 -2.10 -12.95
CA LYS A 84 3.91 -2.52 -14.17
C LYS A 84 4.70 -3.65 -14.80
N GLN A 85 4.01 -4.60 -15.43
CA GLN A 85 4.65 -5.78 -16.02
C GLN A 85 5.88 -5.43 -16.88
N GLY A 86 7.02 -6.07 -16.56
CA GLY A 86 8.29 -5.87 -17.26
C GLY A 86 8.95 -4.51 -17.03
N LYS A 87 8.49 -3.70 -16.06
CA LYS A 87 9.12 -2.43 -15.67
C LYS A 87 9.91 -2.60 -14.38
N GLN A 88 11.06 -1.92 -14.33
CA GLN A 88 11.93 -1.91 -13.15
C GLN A 88 11.68 -0.73 -12.23
N LYS A 89 11.03 0.33 -12.73
CA LYS A 89 10.66 1.48 -11.93
C LYS A 89 9.27 1.23 -11.34
N PRO A 90 9.08 1.40 -10.03
CA PRO A 90 7.76 1.29 -9.45
C PRO A 90 6.85 2.39 -9.98
N TRP A 91 5.56 2.12 -10.03
CA TRP A 91 4.55 3.14 -10.31
C TRP A 91 3.74 3.50 -9.07
N ILE A 92 3.80 2.65 -8.04
CA ILE A 92 3.15 2.86 -6.76
C ILE A 92 3.96 2.24 -5.62
N ILE A 93 3.90 2.87 -4.45
CA ILE A 93 4.39 2.35 -3.18
C ILE A 93 3.27 2.57 -2.18
N VAL A 94 2.88 1.51 -1.48
CA VAL A 94 1.92 1.55 -0.37
C VAL A 94 2.67 1.15 0.89
N ARG A 95 2.60 1.94 1.96
CA ARG A 95 3.30 1.69 3.21
C ARG A 95 2.33 1.77 4.38
N ALA A 96 2.23 0.71 5.15
CA ALA A 96 1.57 0.73 6.45
C ALA A 96 2.56 1.30 7.50
N VAL A 97 2.07 2.13 8.41
CA VAL A 97 2.88 2.80 9.43
C VAL A 97 2.26 2.59 10.81
N ASP A 98 2.83 1.68 11.59
CA ASP A 98 2.49 1.40 12.99
C ASP A 98 0.97 1.30 13.27
N SER A 99 0.23 0.64 12.37
CA SER A 99 -1.25 0.54 12.40
C SER A 99 -2.03 1.86 12.42
N SER A 100 -1.38 2.98 12.15
CA SER A 100 -1.94 4.33 12.33
C SER A 100 -2.25 5.04 11.02
N ALA A 101 -1.63 4.60 9.93
CA ALA A 101 -1.78 5.23 8.63
C ALA A 101 -1.37 4.31 7.48
N TYR A 102 -1.78 4.69 6.27
CA TYR A 102 -1.15 4.25 5.03
C TYR A 102 -0.58 5.42 4.25
N ASP A 103 0.71 5.39 3.95
CA ASP A 103 1.30 6.26 2.93
C ASP A 103 1.15 5.61 1.57
N VAL A 104 0.65 6.35 0.59
CA VAL A 104 0.56 5.93 -0.81
C VAL A 104 1.28 6.93 -1.69
N GLU A 105 2.37 6.50 -2.30
CA GLU A 105 3.10 7.26 -3.31
C GLU A 105 2.83 6.68 -4.70
N SER A 106 2.57 7.53 -5.68
CA SER A 106 2.40 7.08 -7.07
C SER A 106 2.99 8.05 -8.08
N SER A 107 3.32 7.51 -9.26
CA SER A 107 3.60 8.31 -10.46
C SER A 107 2.32 8.71 -11.22
N SER A 108 1.15 8.25 -10.78
CA SER A 108 -0.15 8.54 -11.41
C SER A 108 -0.96 9.51 -10.54
N GLU A 109 -1.15 10.74 -11.04
CA GLU A 109 -2.00 11.72 -10.35
C GLU A 109 -3.46 11.28 -10.28
N GLU A 110 -3.93 10.51 -11.25
CA GLU A 110 -5.30 9.95 -11.24
C GLU A 110 -5.51 9.01 -10.05
N VAL A 111 -4.49 8.24 -9.69
CA VAL A 111 -4.51 7.34 -8.53
C VAL A 111 -4.59 8.14 -7.24
N LEU A 112 -3.72 9.15 -7.08
CA LEU A 112 -3.72 10.00 -5.88
C LEU A 112 -5.02 10.79 -5.76
N ALA A 113 -5.58 11.27 -6.87
CA ALA A 113 -6.88 11.94 -6.90
C ALA A 113 -8.01 10.98 -6.46
N SER A 114 -7.98 9.73 -6.92
CA SER A 114 -8.94 8.71 -6.51
C SER A 114 -8.88 8.42 -5.01
N ILE A 115 -7.68 8.31 -4.43
CA ILE A 115 -7.49 8.14 -2.98
C ILE A 115 -8.12 9.29 -2.20
N ARG A 116 -7.83 10.54 -2.58
CA ARG A 116 -8.43 11.73 -1.94
C ARG A 116 -9.95 11.81 -2.04
N GLN A 117 -10.56 11.13 -3.01
CA GLN A 117 -12.01 11.12 -3.21
C GLN A 117 -12.73 10.01 -2.45
N ASN A 118 -12.03 8.93 -2.09
CA ASN A 118 -12.64 7.71 -1.54
C ASN A 118 -12.32 7.47 -0.06
N PHE A 119 -11.30 8.13 0.48
CA PHE A 119 -10.98 8.12 1.91
C PHE A 119 -11.32 9.47 2.54
N GLN A 120 -11.62 9.46 3.83
CA GLN A 120 -12.18 10.61 4.55
C GLN A 120 -11.10 11.61 5.00
N GLU A 121 -9.99 11.10 5.53
CA GLU A 121 -8.90 11.88 6.09
C GLU A 121 -7.61 11.57 5.33
N VAL A 122 -7.31 12.42 4.34
CA VAL A 122 -6.14 12.27 3.48
C VAL A 122 -5.32 13.56 3.48
N VAL A 123 -4.01 13.44 3.71
CA VAL A 123 -3.07 14.56 3.69
C VAL A 123 -1.97 14.35 2.66
N ASP A 124 -1.52 15.41 2.00
CA ASP A 124 -0.40 15.32 1.06
C ASP A 124 0.93 15.12 1.81
N ILE A 125 1.72 14.15 1.37
CA ILE A 125 3.09 13.98 1.86
C ILE A 125 3.94 15.09 1.23
N PRO A 126 4.60 15.95 2.04
CA PRO A 126 5.46 17.00 1.51
C PRO A 126 6.51 16.37 0.61
N SER A 127 6.55 16.81 -0.66
CA SER A 127 7.66 16.44 -1.53
C SER A 127 8.93 16.96 -0.89
N ALA A 128 9.89 16.09 -0.61
CA ALA A 128 11.17 16.50 -0.03
C ALA A 128 11.72 17.67 -0.83
N ILE A 129 11.84 18.83 -0.18
CA ILE A 129 12.45 20.01 -0.79
C ILE A 129 13.84 19.55 -1.23
N ALA A 130 14.11 19.58 -2.54
CA ALA A 130 15.44 19.31 -3.06
C ALA A 130 16.43 20.17 -2.24
N PRO A 131 17.55 19.62 -1.75
CA PRO A 131 18.49 20.41 -0.97
C PRO A 131 18.85 21.65 -1.80
N LEU A 132 18.65 22.83 -1.20
CA LEU A 132 19.10 24.10 -1.78
C LEU A 132 20.60 23.93 -2.06
N VAL A 133 20.95 24.04 -3.35
CA VAL A 133 22.32 23.94 -3.87
C VAL A 133 23.20 25.02 -3.26
#